data_AF-A0A2M7ZBJ1-F1
#
_entry.id   AF-A0A2M7ZBJ1-F1
#
_cell.length_a   1.000
_cell.length_b   1.000
_cell.length_c   1.000
_cell.angle_alpha   90.00
_cell.angle_beta   90.00
_cell.angle_gamma   90.00
#
_symmetry.space_group_name_H-M   'P 1'
#
loop_
_entity.id
_entity.type
_entity.pdbx_description
1 polymer ?
#
loop_
_entity_poly.entity_id
_entity_poly.type
_entity_poly.pdbx_seq_one_letter_code
_entity_poly.pdbx_strand_id
1 'polypeptide(L)'
;MKEFRFRIFIILAFVALSVYLLYPTFTDVQNSKKIEKNLADKKVSLKTKGNFSDKEIESKLRLIEDSLIVADPSIKDNREKRVKLGLDLQGGMYLVMEVNTSKLLEKLAKNPDED
;
A
#
# COMPACT_ATOMS: atom_id res chain seq x y z
N MET A 1 36.22 34.54 -0.67
CA MET A 1 36.44 33.12 -0.30
C MET A 1 35.51 32.62 0.82
N LYS A 2 35.22 33.39 1.89
CA LYS A 2 34.35 32.95 3.01
C LYS A 2 32.87 32.78 2.63
N GLU A 3 32.32 33.67 1.81
CA GLU A 3 30.89 33.61 1.42
C GLU A 3 30.55 32.41 0.54
N PHE A 4 31.45 32.03 -0.38
CA PHE A 4 31.28 30.83 -1.20
C PHE A 4 31.31 29.54 -0.37
N ARG A 5 32.09 29.48 0.71
CA ARG A 5 32.14 28.31 1.62
C ARG A 5 30.82 28.12 2.35
N PHE A 6 30.18 29.21 2.79
CA PHE A 6 28.87 29.15 3.43
C PHE A 6 27.77 28.66 2.48
N ARG A 7 27.78 29.16 1.23
CA ARG A 7 26.84 28.68 0.20
C ARG A 7 27.02 27.19 -0.10
N ILE A 8 28.26 26.72 -0.25
CA ILE A 8 28.56 25.29 -0.46
C ILE A 8 28.11 24.44 0.73
N PHE A 9 28.34 24.92 1.96
CA PHE A 9 27.92 24.24 3.17
C PHE A 9 26.40 24.05 3.23
N ILE A 10 25.63 25.09 2.90
CA ILE A 10 24.16 25.02 2.84
C ILE A 10 23.71 24.00 1.80
N ILE A 11 24.29 24.02 0.60
CA ILE A 11 23.93 23.06 -0.47
C ILE A 11 24.21 21.62 0.01
N LEU A 12 25.38 21.37 0.60
CA LEU A 12 25.71 20.06 1.16
C LEU A 12 24.75 19.64 2.27
N ALA A 13 24.33 20.56 3.14
CA ALA A 13 23.36 20.27 4.18
C ALA A 13 22.00 19.87 3.59
N PHE A 14 21.50 20.57 2.57
CA PHE A 14 20.25 20.21 1.89
C PHE A 14 20.35 18.88 1.14
N VAL A 15 21.49 18.59 0.49
CA VAL A 15 21.72 17.31 -0.18
C VAL A 15 21.74 16.16 0.84
N ALA A 16 22.47 16.34 1.95
CA ALA A 16 22.52 15.35 3.02
C ALA A 16 21.14 15.11 3.64
N LEU A 17 20.37 16.18 3.85
CA LEU A 17 19.00 16.11 4.34
C LEU A 17 18.09 15.35 3.37
N SER A 18 18.20 15.63 2.06
CA SER A 18 17.44 14.93 1.02
C SER A 18 17.71 13.42 1.03
N VAL A 19 18.98 13.03 1.10
CA VAL A 19 19.38 11.62 1.19
C VAL A 19 18.85 10.99 2.49
N TYR A 20 18.90 11.70 3.61
CA TYR A 20 18.36 11.23 4.89
C TYR A 20 16.84 10.97 4.83
N LEU A 21 16.06 11.89 4.24
CA LEU A 21 14.62 11.70 4.09
C LEU A 21 14.27 10.56 3.11
N LEU A 22 15.12 10.30 2.11
CA LEU A 22 14.86 9.26 1.11
C LEU A 22 15.23 7.85 1.60
N TYR A 23 16.15 7.73 2.56
CA TYR A 23 16.61 6.46 3.11
C TYR A 23 15.50 5.47 3.53
N PRO A 24 14.47 5.84 4.31
CA PRO A 24 13.40 4.91 4.69
C PRO A 24 12.68 4.30 3.48
N THR A 25 12.51 5.09 2.41
CA THR A 25 11.89 4.62 1.16
C THR A 25 12.71 3.51 0.51
N PHE A 26 14.04 3.64 0.50
CA PHE A 26 14.92 2.60 -0.04
C PHE A 26 14.87 1.30 0.79
N THR A 27 14.83 1.42 2.12
CA THR A 27 14.73 0.24 3.00
C THR A 27 13.40 -0.49 2.86
N ASP A 28 12.30 0.25 2.68
CA ASP A 28 10.97 -0.34 2.47
C ASP A 28 10.90 -1.14 1.17
N VAL A 29 11.49 -0.63 0.07
CA VAL A 29 11.56 -1.34 -1.22
C VAL A 29 12.30 -2.67 -1.10
N GLN A 30 13.30 -2.77 -0.23
CA GLN A 30 14.00 -4.04 0.00
C GLN A 30 13.17 -5.01 0.86
N ASN A 31 12.48 -4.49 1.86
CA ASN A 31 11.62 -5.30 2.74
C ASN A 31 10.42 -5.87 1.99
N SER A 32 9.77 -5.08 1.13
CA SER A 32 8.65 -5.54 0.30
C SER A 32 9.05 -6.67 -0.64
N LYS A 33 10.21 -6.58 -1.30
CA LYS A 33 10.76 -7.65 -2.15
C LYS A 33 11.01 -8.95 -1.38
N LYS A 34 11.49 -8.86 -0.14
CA LYS A 34 11.68 -10.04 0.73
C LYS A 34 10.34 -10.69 1.06
N ILE A 35 9.33 -9.90 1.42
CA ILE A 35 7.98 -10.40 1.74
C ILE A 35 7.37 -11.07 0.51
N GLU A 36 7.44 -10.43 -0.65
CA GLU A 36 6.90 -10.94 -1.91
C GLU A 36 7.51 -12.30 -2.29
N LYS A 37 8.83 -12.45 -2.14
CA LYS A 37 9.51 -13.73 -2.39
C LYS A 37 9.03 -14.84 -1.45
N ASN A 38 8.94 -14.57 -0.14
CA ASN A 38 8.43 -15.54 0.84
C ASN A 38 6.97 -15.92 0.53
N LEU A 39 6.17 -14.96 0.07
CA LEU A 39 4.77 -15.18 -0.28
C LEU A 39 4.62 -15.99 -1.56
N ALA A 40 5.48 -15.75 -2.57
CA ALA A 40 5.53 -16.53 -3.81
C ALA A 40 5.92 -17.99 -3.54
N ASP A 41 6.95 -18.23 -2.74
CA ASP A 41 7.41 -19.58 -2.36
C ASP A 41 6.31 -20.34 -1.58
N LYS A 42 5.60 -19.63 -0.69
CA LYS A 42 4.47 -20.20 0.06
C LYS A 42 3.25 -20.47 -0.84
N LYS A 43 2.96 -19.60 -1.79
CA LYS A 43 1.87 -19.77 -2.77
C LYS A 43 2.11 -20.98 -3.67
N VAL A 44 3.34 -21.18 -4.14
CA VAL A 44 3.71 -22.39 -4.91
C VAL A 44 3.49 -23.64 -4.07
N SER A 45 3.95 -23.63 -2.82
CA SER A 45 3.80 -24.76 -1.88
C SER A 45 2.34 -25.09 -1.55
N LEU A 46 1.47 -24.09 -1.48
CA LEU A 46 0.04 -24.26 -1.23
C LEU A 46 -0.70 -24.80 -2.47
N LYS A 47 -0.33 -24.36 -3.67
CA LYS A 47 -0.89 -24.88 -4.93
C LYS A 47 -0.48 -26.33 -5.22
N THR A 48 0.70 -26.77 -4.76
CA THR A 48 1.14 -28.18 -4.94
C THR A 48 0.53 -29.14 -3.92
N LYS A 49 0.04 -28.65 -2.76
CA LYS A 49 -0.49 -29.49 -1.67
C LYS A 49 -1.99 -29.71 -1.67
N GLY A 50 -2.80 -29.00 -2.47
CA GLY A 50 -4.24 -29.27 -2.55
C GLY A 50 -5.04 -28.39 -3.51
N ASN A 51 -6.19 -28.90 -3.96
CA ASN A 51 -7.18 -28.22 -4.80
C ASN A 51 -7.99 -27.16 -4.02
N PHE A 52 -7.33 -26.18 -3.41
CA PHE A 52 -8.01 -25.04 -2.81
C PHE A 52 -8.49 -24.06 -3.89
N SER A 53 -9.65 -23.44 -3.71
CA SER A 53 -10.13 -22.38 -4.61
C SER A 53 -9.19 -21.17 -4.51
N ASP A 54 -8.89 -20.49 -5.63
CA ASP A 54 -7.93 -19.37 -5.66
C ASP A 54 -8.26 -18.27 -4.62
N LYS A 55 -9.55 -18.10 -4.27
CA LYS A 55 -10.01 -17.14 -3.25
C LYS A 55 -9.64 -17.53 -1.81
N GLU A 56 -9.61 -18.82 -1.50
CA GLU A 56 -9.25 -19.34 -0.16
C GLU A 56 -7.74 -19.32 0.05
N ILE A 57 -6.98 -19.50 -1.04
CA ILE A 57 -5.52 -19.35 -1.04
C ILE A 57 -5.18 -17.88 -0.79
N GLU A 58 -5.88 -16.95 -1.43
CA GLU A 58 -5.64 -15.52 -1.27
C GLU A 58 -5.93 -15.02 0.16
N SER A 59 -7.03 -15.46 0.78
CA SER A 59 -7.35 -15.08 2.16
C SER A 59 -6.31 -15.59 3.16
N LYS A 60 -5.80 -16.82 2.98
CA LYS A 60 -4.72 -17.36 3.82
C LYS A 60 -3.39 -16.64 3.61
N LEU A 61 -3.08 -16.25 2.37
CA LEU A 61 -1.87 -15.49 2.07
C LEU A 61 -1.90 -14.10 2.71
N ARG A 62 -3.06 -13.41 2.70
CA ARG A 62 -3.23 -12.11 3.38
C ARG A 62 -2.99 -12.21 4.89
N LEU A 63 -3.53 -13.23 5.56
CA LEU A 63 -3.31 -13.42 6.99
C LEU A 63 -1.83 -13.66 7.34
N ILE A 64 -1.10 -14.38 6.48
CA ILE A 64 0.33 -14.61 6.65
C ILE A 64 1.11 -13.31 6.41
N GLU A 65 0.75 -12.55 5.38
CA GLU A 65 1.35 -11.25 5.08
C GLU A 65 1.16 -10.27 6.25
N ASP A 66 -0.05 -10.15 6.77
CA ASP A 66 -0.36 -9.29 7.91
C ASP A 66 0.46 -9.70 9.15
N SER A 67 0.59 -11.00 9.40
CA SER A 67 1.42 -11.51 10.49
C SER A 67 2.91 -11.19 10.31
N LEU A 68 3.43 -11.21 9.09
CA LEU A 68 4.83 -10.87 8.80
C LEU A 68 5.10 -9.36 8.96
N ILE A 69 4.14 -8.52 8.57
CA ILE A 69 4.23 -7.06 8.72
C ILE A 69 4.16 -6.66 10.20
N VAL A 70 3.30 -7.30 10.99
CA VAL A 70 3.15 -7.01 12.42
C VAL A 70 4.34 -7.54 13.25
N ALA A 71 4.95 -8.64 12.84
CA ALA A 71 6.07 -9.24 13.56
C ALA A 71 7.32 -8.34 13.60
N ASP A 72 7.52 -7.49 12.59
CA ASP A 72 8.68 -6.60 12.52
C ASP A 72 8.26 -5.11 12.61
N PRO A 73 8.48 -4.45 13.76
CA PRO A 73 8.11 -3.04 13.93
C PRO A 73 8.90 -2.10 13.01
N SER A 74 10.08 -2.50 12.51
CA SER A 74 10.86 -1.69 11.58
C SER A 74 10.20 -1.60 10.20
N ILE A 75 9.44 -2.61 9.79
CA ILE A 75 8.70 -2.60 8.53
C ILE A 75 7.58 -1.55 8.61
N LYS A 76 6.89 -1.48 9.75
CA LYS A 76 5.84 -0.49 9.99
C LYS A 76 6.38 0.94 9.98
N ASP A 77 7.47 1.20 10.71
CA ASP A 77 8.08 2.53 10.79
C ASP A 77 8.61 3.01 9.42
N ASN A 78 9.28 2.13 8.68
CA ASN A 78 9.75 2.43 7.32
C ASN A 78 8.58 2.69 6.37
N ARG A 79 7.48 1.93 6.49
CA ARG A 79 6.26 2.16 5.71
C ARG A 79 5.57 3.48 6.01
N GLU A 80 5.64 3.96 7.25
CA GLU A 80 5.06 5.24 7.63
C GLU A 80 5.90 6.42 7.12
N LYS A 81 7.22 6.29 7.11
CA LYS A 81 8.17 7.33 6.69
C LYS A 81 8.52 7.33 5.20
N ARG A 82 8.15 6.30 4.45
CA ARG A 82 8.42 6.22 2.99
C ARG A 82 7.60 7.22 2.19
N VAL A 83 8.04 7.48 0.96
CA VAL A 83 7.23 8.15 -0.06
C VAL A 83 6.00 7.28 -0.39
N LYS A 84 4.81 7.83 -0.15
CA LYS A 84 3.54 7.15 -0.42
C LYS A 84 3.26 7.16 -1.93
N LEU A 85 3.00 5.97 -2.46
CA LEU A 85 2.59 5.81 -3.85
C LEU A 85 1.10 6.16 -3.98
N GLY A 86 0.75 6.85 -5.06
CA GLY A 86 -0.66 7.03 -5.43
C GLY A 86 -1.29 5.71 -5.88
N LEU A 87 -2.61 5.68 -5.99
CA LEU A 87 -3.37 4.50 -6.41
C LEU A 87 -2.91 3.96 -7.78
N ASP A 88 -2.48 4.84 -8.68
CA ASP A 88 -1.93 4.49 -9.98
C ASP A 88 -0.67 3.61 -9.87
N LEU A 89 0.24 3.96 -8.96
CA LEU A 89 1.50 3.25 -8.75
C LEU A 89 1.37 2.07 -7.77
N GLN A 90 0.42 2.14 -6.84
CA GLN A 90 0.16 1.07 -5.87
C GLN A 90 -0.75 -0.03 -6.44
N GLY A 91 -1.52 0.31 -7.48
CA GLY A 91 -2.60 -0.53 -7.99
C GLY A 91 -3.82 -0.49 -7.06
N GLY A 92 -5.00 -0.44 -7.66
CA GLY A 92 -6.29 -0.49 -6.96
C GLY A 92 -7.39 0.24 -7.73
N MET A 93 -8.60 0.24 -7.18
CA MET A 93 -9.77 0.84 -7.81
C MET A 93 -10.41 1.86 -6.86
N TYR A 94 -10.57 3.09 -7.34
CA TYR A 94 -11.32 4.13 -6.63
C TYR A 94 -12.78 4.07 -7.11
N LEU A 95 -13.69 3.74 -6.20
CA LEU A 95 -15.12 3.69 -6.47
C LEU A 95 -15.82 4.87 -5.79
N VAL A 96 -16.54 5.67 -6.57
CA VAL A 96 -17.47 6.67 -6.04
C VAL A 96 -18.87 6.09 -6.17
N MET A 97 -19.52 5.86 -5.03
CA MET A 97 -20.92 5.41 -5.00
C MET A 97 -21.82 6.61 -4.72
N GLU A 98 -22.52 7.06 -5.74
CA GLU A 98 -23.52 8.12 -5.59
C GLU A 98 -24.91 7.48 -5.43
N VAL A 99 -25.65 7.95 -4.43
CA VAL A 99 -27.04 7.55 -4.26
C VAL A 99 -27.91 8.44 -5.13
N ASN A 100 -28.67 7.83 -6.05
CA ASN A 100 -29.71 8.55 -6.78
C ASN A 100 -30.89 8.80 -5.84
N THR A 101 -30.92 9.97 -5.20
CA THR A 101 -31.95 10.33 -4.21
C THR A 101 -33.34 10.42 -4.81
N SER A 102 -33.47 10.80 -6.09
CA SER A 102 -34.76 10.83 -6.79
C SER A 102 -35.37 9.42 -6.91
N LYS A 103 -34.58 8.45 -7.38
CA LYS A 103 -34.99 7.04 -7.47
C LYS A 103 -35.14 6.38 -6.09
N LEU A 104 -34.38 6.84 -5.09
CA LEU A 104 -34.51 6.36 -3.71
C LEU A 104 -35.87 6.78 -3.13
N LEU A 105 -36.27 8.05 -3.34
CA LEU A 105 -37.56 8.59 -2.90
C LEU A 105 -38.73 7.93 -3.63
N GLU A 106 -38.61 7.71 -4.94
CA GLU A 106 -39.59 6.98 -5.76
C GLU A 106 -39.78 5.54 -5.25
N LYS A 107 -38.69 4.82 -4.95
CA LYS A 107 -38.77 3.46 -4.39
C LYS A 107 -39.21 3.40 -2.93
N LEU A 108 -39.07 4.49 -2.17
CA LEU A 108 -39.61 4.61 -0.81
C LEU A 108 -41.11 4.95 -0.80
N ALA A 109 -41.65 5.47 -1.90
CA ALA A 109 -43.07 5.79 -2.01
C ALA A 109 -43.90 4.49 -2.01
N LYS A 110 -44.97 4.47 -1.22
CA LYS A 110 -45.90 3.35 -1.13
C LYS A 110 -46.79 3.36 -2.38
N ASN A 111 -46.60 2.39 -3.27
CA ASN A 111 -47.28 2.19 -4.57
C ASN A 111 -46.90 3.20 -5.68
N PRO A 112 -45.72 3.05 -6.30
CA PRO A 112 -45.30 3.90 -7.43
C PRO A 112 -45.91 3.50 -8.80
N ASP A 113 -46.56 2.33 -8.92
CA ASP A 113 -47.04 1.78 -10.21
C ASP A 113 -48.58 1.68 -10.32
N GLU A 114 -49.36 2.39 -9.49
CA GLU A 114 -50.83 2.44 -9.60
C GLU A 114 -51.30 3.66 -10.41
N ASP A 115 -51.38 3.52 -11.74
CA ASP A 115 -52.25 4.31 -12.64
C ASP A 115 -53.13 3.35 -13.47
#